data_AF-A0A7Z9LUM0-F1
#
_entry.id   AF-A0A7Z9LUM0-F1
#
_cell.length_a   1.000
_cell.length_b   1.000
_cell.length_c   1.000
_cell.angle_alpha   90.00
_cell.angle_beta   90.00
_cell.angle_gamma   90.00
#
_symmetry.space_group_name_H-M   'P 1'
#
loop_
_entity.id
_entity.type
_entity.pdbx_description
1 polymer ?
#
loop_
_entity_poly.entity_id
_entity_poly.type
_entity_poly.pdbx_seq_one_letter_code
_entity_poly.pdbx_strand_id
1 'polypeptide(L)'
;MKISIHNSHLSRCRNLLWFAVLLLLFIACANDDPVLENALNRGHVTSDLGEADSFTSPEGTLLINNDNISTNQTLIQVSLKASDEVSVAQYYFSDISTTPLSNAAGWQNLDGSNSISTQITASISPVEGTHSFYVWFQDKKGNLSDTGSDSIIYDVTSPASTSLSIDTGNIATNSQNVTLSLTA
;
A
#
# COMPACT_ATOMS: atom_id res chain seq x y z
N MET A 1 72.93 37.16 35.53
CA MET A 1 71.72 37.85 35.05
C MET A 1 70.92 36.85 34.23
N LYS A 2 69.76 36.39 34.74
CA LYS A 2 68.96 35.31 34.16
C LYS A 2 68.12 35.89 33.03
N ILE A 3 68.48 35.64 31.78
CA ILE A 3 67.71 36.11 30.62
C ILE A 3 66.57 35.11 30.39
N SER A 4 65.36 35.54 30.69
CA SER A 4 64.12 34.82 30.39
C SER A 4 63.85 34.90 28.89
N ILE A 5 63.99 33.77 28.19
CA ILE A 5 63.68 33.69 26.77
C ILE A 5 62.17 33.47 26.64
N HIS A 6 61.45 34.49 26.16
CA HIS A 6 60.01 34.48 26.08
C HIS A 6 59.51 33.44 25.06
N ASN A 7 58.86 32.39 25.57
CA ASN A 7 58.39 31.18 24.89
C ASN A 7 57.08 31.39 24.08
N SER A 8 56.86 32.60 23.53
CA SER A 8 55.59 33.00 22.90
C SER A 8 55.50 32.65 21.41
N HIS A 9 56.63 32.52 20.72
CA HIS A 9 56.67 32.16 19.30
C HIS A 9 56.49 30.65 19.08
N LEU A 10 57.05 29.84 20.00
CA LEU A 10 56.95 28.39 19.99
C LEU A 10 55.54 27.90 20.38
N SER A 11 54.86 28.56 21.31
CA SER A 11 53.46 28.25 21.68
C SER A 11 52.47 28.59 20.57
N ARG A 12 52.70 29.69 19.83
CA ARG A 12 51.91 30.07 18.65
C ARG A 12 52.09 29.08 17.49
N CYS A 13 53.33 28.64 17.21
CA CYS A 13 53.56 27.61 16.20
C CYS A 13 52.92 26.26 16.56
N ARG A 14 52.99 25.85 17.83
CA ARG A 14 52.37 24.61 18.32
C ARG A 14 50.84 24.64 18.22
N ASN A 15 50.20 25.76 18.58
CA ASN A 15 48.75 25.93 18.47
C ASN A 15 48.30 26.01 17.01
N LEU A 16 49.08 26.63 16.13
CA LEU A 16 48.79 26.69 14.69
C LEU A 16 48.93 25.30 14.03
N LEU A 17 49.94 24.52 14.45
CA LEU A 17 50.09 23.12 14.03
C LEU A 17 48.94 22.24 14.55
N TRP A 18 48.50 22.43 15.81
CA TRP A 18 47.35 21.70 16.35
C TRP A 18 46.04 22.07 15.65
N PHE A 19 45.82 23.35 15.34
CA PHE A 19 44.66 23.79 14.54
C PHE A 19 44.71 23.25 13.11
N ALA A 20 45.88 23.22 12.48
CA ALA A 20 46.04 22.65 11.15
C ALA A 20 45.80 21.12 11.15
N VAL A 21 46.29 20.40 12.15
CA VAL A 21 46.03 18.96 12.32
C VAL A 21 44.56 18.68 12.65
N LEU A 22 43.92 19.51 13.47
CA LEU A 22 42.49 19.42 13.77
C LEU A 22 41.62 19.71 12.53
N LEU A 23 42.00 20.70 11.70
CA LEU A 23 41.34 21.02 10.43
C LEU A 23 41.51 19.88 9.40
N LEU A 24 42.69 19.24 9.37
CA LEU A 24 42.95 18.07 8.52
C LEU A 24 42.20 16.80 9.00
N LEU A 25 41.90 16.69 10.30
CA LEU A 25 41.08 15.59 10.85
C LEU A 25 39.58 15.73 10.51
N PHE A 26 39.08 16.93 10.21
CA PHE A 26 37.70 17.14 9.73
C PHE A 26 37.54 16.92 8.22
N ILE A 27 38.62 16.98 7.44
CA ILE A 27 38.56 16.82 5.98
C ILE A 27 38.65 15.33 5.56
N ALA A 28 39.12 14.45 6.43
CA ALA A 28 39.27 13.02 6.12
C ALA A 28 37.97 12.18 6.17
N CYS A 29 36.80 12.81 6.31
CA CYS A 29 35.48 12.14 6.25
C CYS A 29 34.52 12.78 5.23
N ALA A 30 34.96 13.81 4.50
CA ALA A 30 34.28 14.22 3.27
C ALA A 30 34.97 13.47 2.15
N ASN A 31 34.66 12.17 2.07
CA ASN A 31 35.06 11.38 0.93
C ASN A 31 34.35 12.02 -0.26
N ASP A 32 35.12 12.62 -1.15
CA ASP A 32 34.73 12.91 -2.53
C ASP A 32 34.35 11.56 -3.15
N ASP A 33 33.14 11.06 -2.86
CA ASP A 33 32.60 9.93 -3.60
C ASP A 33 32.22 10.50 -4.96
N PRO A 34 33.03 10.23 -6.01
CA PRO A 34 32.77 10.77 -7.32
C PRO A 34 31.43 10.24 -7.87
N VAL A 35 30.87 9.16 -7.31
CA VAL A 35 29.55 8.66 -7.66
C VAL A 35 28.46 9.59 -7.11
N LEU A 36 28.58 10.05 -5.87
CA LEU A 36 27.62 10.98 -5.24
C LEU A 36 27.74 12.40 -5.84
N GLU A 37 28.95 12.88 -6.11
CA GLU A 37 29.17 14.19 -6.76
C GLU A 37 28.68 14.18 -8.21
N ASN A 38 28.91 13.10 -8.96
CA ASN A 38 28.39 12.93 -10.32
C ASN A 38 26.87 12.73 -10.36
N ALA A 39 26.27 12.15 -9.32
CA ALA A 39 24.81 12.03 -9.21
C ALA A 39 24.13 13.38 -8.94
N LEU A 40 24.74 14.23 -8.11
CA LEU A 40 24.21 15.57 -7.82
C LEU A 40 24.44 16.54 -8.99
N ASN A 41 25.64 16.55 -9.58
CA ASN A 41 25.97 17.43 -10.72
C ASN A 41 25.34 16.99 -12.06
N ARG A 42 24.86 15.74 -12.16
CA ARG A 42 24.09 15.25 -13.31
C ARG A 42 22.60 15.05 -13.00
N GLY A 43 22.13 15.55 -11.85
CA GLY A 43 20.71 15.51 -11.50
C GLY A 43 19.89 16.24 -12.55
N HIS A 44 19.15 15.48 -13.37
CA HIS A 44 18.19 16.03 -14.32
C HIS A 44 16.94 16.44 -13.55
N VAL A 45 16.94 17.68 -13.06
CA VAL A 45 15.73 18.28 -12.49
C VAL A 45 14.89 18.79 -13.65
N THR A 46 13.81 18.07 -13.93
CA THR A 46 12.86 18.40 -14.99
C THR A 46 11.59 18.98 -14.40
N SER A 47 11.02 19.98 -15.07
CA SER A 47 9.66 20.44 -14.79
C SER A 47 8.61 19.70 -15.62
N ASP A 48 9.04 18.81 -16.53
CA ASP A 48 8.15 17.98 -17.32
C ASP A 48 7.65 16.82 -16.47
N LEU A 49 6.36 16.87 -16.11
CA LEU A 49 5.70 15.82 -15.34
C LEU A 49 5.83 14.46 -16.03
N GLY A 50 5.79 14.40 -17.37
CA GLY A 50 5.94 13.16 -18.11
C GLY A 50 7.36 12.59 -18.07
N GLU A 51 8.39 13.38 -17.77
CA GLU A 51 9.73 12.84 -17.51
C GLU A 51 9.86 12.40 -16.05
N ALA A 52 9.34 13.21 -15.12
CA ALA A 52 9.30 12.90 -13.69
C ALA A 52 8.52 11.61 -13.38
N ASP A 53 7.47 11.34 -14.15
CA ASP A 53 6.61 10.15 -14.04
C ASP A 53 7.34 8.82 -14.22
N SER A 54 8.57 8.83 -14.73
CA SER A 54 9.40 7.62 -14.82
C SER A 54 9.75 7.01 -13.45
N PHE A 55 9.35 7.64 -12.36
CA PHE A 55 9.63 7.22 -10.98
C PHE A 55 8.38 7.14 -10.07
N THR A 56 7.21 7.56 -10.53
CA THR A 56 5.97 7.49 -9.77
C THR A 56 5.13 6.33 -10.29
N SER A 57 4.61 5.51 -9.38
CA SER A 57 3.71 4.43 -9.74
C SER A 57 2.27 4.83 -9.43
N PRO A 58 1.29 4.32 -10.18
CA PRO A 58 -0.11 4.51 -9.82
C PRO A 58 -0.42 3.96 -8.43
N GLU A 59 -1.41 4.56 -7.77
CA GLU A 59 -2.05 4.00 -6.58
C GLU A 59 -3.44 3.50 -6.98
N GLY A 60 -3.85 2.35 -6.44
CA GLY A 60 -5.14 1.79 -6.79
C GLY A 60 -5.76 0.90 -5.72
N THR A 61 -7.08 0.76 -5.82
CA THR A 61 -7.91 0.00 -4.89
C THR A 61 -8.93 -0.85 -5.65
N LEU A 62 -9.41 -1.88 -4.95
CA LEU A 62 -10.42 -2.81 -5.41
C LEU A 62 -11.44 -2.95 -4.28
N LEU A 63 -12.74 -2.91 -4.62
CA LEU A 63 -13.85 -3.17 -3.70
C LEU A 63 -14.84 -4.15 -4.32
N ILE A 64 -15.18 -5.21 -3.60
CA ILE A 64 -16.15 -6.23 -3.98
C ILE A 64 -17.51 -5.85 -3.41
N ASN A 65 -18.55 -5.81 -4.25
CA ASN A 65 -19.94 -5.52 -3.86
C ASN A 65 -20.03 -4.32 -2.89
N ASN A 66 -19.37 -3.20 -3.20
CA ASN A 66 -19.37 -2.02 -2.34
C ASN A 66 -18.92 -2.30 -0.88
N ASP A 67 -17.89 -3.14 -0.71
CA ASP A 67 -17.30 -3.48 0.60
C ASP A 67 -18.26 -4.31 1.49
N ASN A 68 -19.12 -5.12 0.87
CA ASN A 68 -19.96 -6.07 1.60
C ASN A 68 -19.09 -7.19 2.20
N ILE A 69 -19.30 -7.48 3.49
CA ILE A 69 -18.60 -8.58 4.19
C ILE A 69 -18.98 -9.95 3.62
N SER A 70 -20.24 -10.13 3.19
CA SER A 70 -20.72 -11.41 2.65
C SER A 70 -21.75 -11.25 1.53
N THR A 71 -21.93 -12.33 0.76
CA THR A 71 -22.96 -12.44 -0.28
C THR A 71 -23.48 -13.88 -0.38
N ASN A 72 -24.71 -14.04 -0.83
CA ASN A 72 -25.29 -15.32 -1.23
C ASN A 72 -25.29 -15.53 -2.75
N GLN A 73 -24.65 -14.63 -3.50
CA GLN A 73 -24.56 -14.64 -4.96
C GLN A 73 -23.16 -15.03 -5.42
N THR A 74 -23.07 -15.87 -6.45
CA THR A 74 -21.78 -16.25 -7.05
C THR A 74 -21.27 -15.25 -8.08
N LEU A 75 -22.14 -14.37 -8.60
CA LEU A 75 -21.74 -13.26 -9.46
C LEU A 75 -21.57 -12.02 -8.60
N ILE A 76 -20.37 -11.44 -8.59
CA ILE A 76 -20.03 -10.26 -7.81
C ILE A 76 -19.67 -9.09 -8.74
N GLN A 77 -19.89 -7.88 -8.25
CA GLN A 77 -19.40 -6.66 -8.86
C GLN A 77 -18.08 -6.26 -8.20
N VAL A 78 -17.09 -5.91 -9.00
CA VAL A 78 -15.79 -5.42 -8.52
C VAL A 78 -15.60 -4.00 -9.02
N SER A 79 -15.42 -3.06 -8.10
CA SER A 79 -15.12 -1.67 -8.39
C SER A 79 -13.62 -1.44 -8.30
N LEU A 80 -13.01 -0.96 -9.37
CA LEU A 80 -11.60 -0.64 -9.46
C LEU A 80 -11.43 0.87 -9.53
N LYS A 81 -10.55 1.41 -8.69
CA LYS A 81 -10.16 2.82 -8.73
C LYS A 81 -8.66 2.93 -8.73
N ALA A 82 -8.11 3.83 -9.53
CA ALA A 82 -6.70 4.15 -9.47
C ALA A 82 -6.47 5.61 -9.84
N SER A 83 -5.36 6.13 -9.38
CA SER A 83 -4.87 7.47 -9.71
C SER A 83 -3.37 7.47 -9.82
N ASP A 84 -2.89 8.35 -10.68
CA ASP A 84 -1.49 8.64 -10.88
C ASP A 84 -1.34 10.13 -11.24
N GLU A 85 -0.15 10.70 -11.10
CA GLU A 85 0.08 12.11 -11.47
C GLU A 85 -0.07 12.35 -12.97
N VAL A 86 0.26 11.36 -13.81
CA VAL A 86 0.22 11.48 -15.27
C VAL A 86 -0.74 10.50 -15.92
N SER A 87 -0.66 9.20 -15.64
CA SER A 87 -1.51 8.22 -16.31
C SER A 87 -1.60 6.85 -15.64
N VAL A 88 -2.78 6.24 -15.74
CA VAL A 88 -2.98 4.81 -15.48
C VAL A 88 -3.29 4.12 -16.81
N ALA A 89 -2.35 3.32 -17.32
CA ALA A 89 -2.42 2.76 -18.67
C ALA A 89 -3.18 1.44 -18.76
N GLN A 90 -3.07 0.59 -17.74
CA GLN A 90 -3.66 -0.74 -17.75
C GLN A 90 -3.83 -1.31 -16.34
N TYR A 91 -4.67 -2.33 -16.19
CA TYR A 91 -4.83 -3.08 -14.94
C TYR A 91 -4.74 -4.59 -15.16
N TYR A 92 -4.36 -5.33 -14.12
CA TYR A 92 -4.36 -6.79 -14.08
C TYR A 92 -5.21 -7.23 -12.89
N PHE A 93 -6.28 -7.99 -13.13
CA PHE A 93 -7.18 -8.50 -12.10
C PHE A 93 -7.05 -10.01 -11.97
N SER A 94 -6.94 -10.54 -10.76
CA SER A 94 -6.76 -11.98 -10.51
C SER A 94 -7.26 -12.42 -9.14
N ASP A 95 -7.58 -13.70 -9.01
CA ASP A 95 -7.78 -14.42 -7.76
C ASP A 95 -6.48 -15.02 -7.18
N ILE A 96 -5.34 -14.80 -7.85
CA ILE A 96 -4.01 -15.24 -7.41
C ILE A 96 -3.23 -14.03 -6.91
N SER A 97 -2.66 -14.11 -5.71
CA SER A 97 -1.94 -13.01 -5.04
C SER A 97 -0.53 -12.71 -5.59
N THR A 98 -0.11 -13.40 -6.64
CA THR A 98 1.24 -13.25 -7.20
C THR A 98 1.28 -12.08 -8.16
N THR A 99 2.21 -11.16 -7.94
CA THR A 99 2.44 -10.02 -8.82
C THR A 99 2.63 -10.48 -10.27
N PRO A 100 1.86 -9.92 -11.23
CA PRO A 100 1.98 -10.30 -12.63
C PRO A 100 3.28 -9.79 -13.24
N LEU A 101 3.78 -10.51 -14.24
CA LEU A 101 4.84 -10.00 -15.10
C LEU A 101 4.30 -8.84 -15.95
N SER A 102 5.14 -7.86 -16.27
CA SER A 102 4.77 -6.71 -17.10
C SER A 102 4.27 -7.09 -18.51
N ASN A 103 4.59 -8.29 -18.98
CA ASN A 103 4.17 -8.84 -20.28
C ASN A 103 3.15 -9.99 -20.17
N ALA A 104 2.51 -10.17 -19.01
CA ALA A 104 1.47 -11.19 -18.83
C ALA A 104 0.26 -10.93 -19.76
N ALA A 105 -0.37 -11.99 -20.27
CA ALA A 105 -1.47 -11.83 -21.23
C ALA A 105 -2.78 -11.27 -20.61
N GLY A 106 -2.91 -11.25 -19.29
CA GLY A 106 -4.12 -10.83 -18.58
C GLY A 106 -4.31 -9.33 -18.39
N TRP A 107 -3.35 -8.50 -18.82
CA TRP A 107 -3.45 -7.04 -18.73
C TRP A 107 -4.61 -6.50 -19.57
N GLN A 108 -5.39 -5.60 -18.99
CA GLN A 108 -6.50 -4.90 -19.61
C GLN A 108 -6.15 -3.43 -19.80
N ASN A 109 -6.17 -2.96 -21.05
CA ASN A 109 -5.82 -1.58 -21.40
C ASN A 109 -6.89 -0.59 -20.96
N LEU A 110 -6.44 0.57 -20.49
CA LEU A 110 -7.23 1.76 -20.20
C LEU A 110 -6.89 2.85 -21.22
N ASP A 111 -7.59 3.99 -21.16
CA ASP A 111 -7.33 5.13 -22.04
C ASP A 111 -6.09 5.95 -21.64
N GLY A 112 -5.50 5.63 -20.47
CA GLY A 112 -4.34 6.34 -19.95
C GLY A 112 -4.70 7.66 -19.27
N SER A 113 -5.93 7.80 -18.77
CA SER A 113 -6.34 8.88 -17.85
C SER A 113 -5.54 8.82 -16.55
N ASN A 114 -5.35 9.97 -15.91
CA ASN A 114 -4.66 10.09 -14.62
C ASN A 114 -5.51 9.61 -13.43
N SER A 115 -6.82 9.43 -13.63
CA SER A 115 -7.71 8.82 -12.65
C SER A 115 -8.73 7.94 -13.35
N ILE A 116 -8.96 6.76 -12.80
CA ILE A 116 -9.92 5.78 -13.31
C ILE A 116 -10.87 5.35 -12.21
N SER A 117 -12.11 5.08 -12.61
CA SER A 117 -13.14 4.45 -11.79
C SER A 117 -13.97 3.56 -12.71
N THR A 118 -13.78 2.25 -12.62
CA THR A 118 -14.46 1.28 -13.48
C THR A 118 -15.06 0.15 -12.66
N GLN A 119 -16.03 -0.55 -13.25
CA GLN A 119 -16.67 -1.71 -12.65
C GLN A 119 -16.59 -2.91 -13.59
N ILE A 120 -16.18 -4.05 -13.04
CA ILE A 120 -16.16 -5.34 -13.73
C ILE A 120 -17.03 -6.33 -12.95
N THR A 121 -17.28 -7.49 -13.58
CA THR A 121 -17.95 -8.60 -12.90
C THR A 121 -16.97 -9.77 -12.79
N ALA A 122 -17.05 -10.48 -11.67
CA ALA A 122 -16.29 -11.69 -11.42
C ALA A 122 -17.23 -12.78 -10.89
N SER A 123 -16.87 -14.03 -11.12
CA SER A 123 -17.61 -15.18 -10.58
C SER A 123 -16.76 -15.86 -9.51
N ILE A 124 -17.37 -16.16 -8.36
CA ILE A 124 -16.80 -16.98 -7.30
C ILE A 124 -17.43 -18.37 -7.31
N SER A 125 -16.70 -19.37 -6.81
CA SER A 125 -17.25 -20.72 -6.72
C SER A 125 -18.41 -20.77 -5.71
N PRO A 126 -19.43 -21.63 -5.89
CA PRO A 126 -20.53 -21.82 -4.94
C PRO A 126 -20.10 -22.64 -3.71
N VAL A 127 -18.89 -22.38 -3.20
CA VAL A 127 -18.32 -23.02 -2.02
C VAL A 127 -18.25 -21.96 -0.93
N GLU A 128 -18.92 -22.27 0.19
CA GLU A 128 -18.91 -21.49 1.42
C GLU A 128 -17.49 -21.10 1.83
N GLY A 129 -17.30 -19.83 2.17
CA GLY A 129 -16.02 -19.31 2.64
C GLY A 129 -15.55 -18.04 1.94
N THR A 130 -14.30 -17.67 2.23
CA THR A 130 -13.69 -16.42 1.74
C THR A 130 -13.16 -16.57 0.32
N HIS A 131 -13.53 -15.62 -0.53
CA HIS A 131 -12.99 -15.45 -1.88
C HIS A 131 -12.25 -14.12 -1.94
N SER A 132 -10.99 -14.14 -2.37
CA SER A 132 -10.13 -12.96 -2.43
C SER A 132 -9.76 -12.63 -3.87
N PHE A 133 -9.69 -11.34 -4.17
CA PHE A 133 -9.22 -10.84 -5.46
C PHE A 133 -8.18 -9.76 -5.28
N TYR A 134 -7.36 -9.61 -6.32
CA TYR A 134 -6.20 -8.76 -6.38
C TYR A 134 -6.22 -7.95 -7.66
N VAL A 135 -5.67 -6.73 -7.59
CA VAL A 135 -5.47 -5.86 -8.75
C VAL A 135 -4.09 -5.21 -8.70
N TRP A 136 -3.51 -5.05 -9.88
CA TRP A 136 -2.33 -4.22 -10.12
C TRP A 136 -2.64 -3.23 -11.22
N PHE A 137 -2.04 -2.05 -11.16
CA PHE A 137 -2.13 -1.02 -12.17
C PHE A 137 -0.74 -0.71 -12.71
N GLN A 138 -0.65 -0.37 -13.99
CA GLN A 138 0.60 0.04 -14.61
C GLN A 138 0.36 1.34 -15.40
N ASP A 139 1.29 2.29 -15.29
CA ASP A 139 1.26 3.54 -16.06
C ASP A 139 1.87 3.36 -17.47
N LYS A 140 1.97 4.47 -18.22
CA LYS A 140 2.57 4.50 -19.57
C LYS A 140 4.09 4.39 -19.58
N LYS A 141 4.76 4.63 -18.45
CA LYS A 141 6.21 4.47 -18.26
C LYS A 141 6.59 3.04 -17.86
N GLY A 142 5.61 2.24 -17.48
CA GLY A 142 5.76 0.86 -17.06
C GLY A 142 5.92 0.69 -15.56
N ASN A 143 5.74 1.74 -14.74
CA ASN A 143 5.81 1.58 -13.29
C ASN A 143 4.54 0.87 -12.79
N LEU A 144 4.75 -0.05 -11.85
CA LEU A 144 3.73 -0.97 -11.36
C LEU A 144 3.28 -0.51 -9.96
N SER A 145 1.98 -0.43 -9.75
CA SER A 145 1.40 -0.12 -8.44
C SER A 145 1.71 -1.20 -7.41
N ASP A 146 1.54 -0.84 -6.14
CA ASP A 146 1.30 -1.82 -5.09
C ASP A 146 0.02 -2.63 -5.38
N THR A 147 -0.10 -3.78 -4.70
CA THR A 147 -1.25 -4.67 -4.89
C THR A 147 -2.48 -4.11 -4.18
N GLY A 148 -3.56 -3.87 -4.92
CA GLY A 148 -4.89 -3.69 -4.34
C GLY A 148 -5.54 -5.04 -4.10
N SER A 149 -6.29 -5.21 -3.01
CA SER A 149 -6.99 -6.46 -2.72
C SER A 149 -8.27 -6.25 -1.93
N ASP A 150 -9.22 -7.16 -2.09
CA ASP A 150 -10.40 -7.26 -1.25
C ASP A 150 -10.88 -8.72 -1.19
N SER A 151 -11.78 -9.01 -0.24
CA SER A 151 -12.37 -10.33 -0.09
C SER A 151 -13.83 -10.27 0.31
N ILE A 152 -14.59 -11.29 -0.09
CA ILE A 152 -15.98 -11.47 0.30
C ILE A 152 -16.21 -12.90 0.79
N ILE A 153 -17.09 -13.05 1.78
CA ILE A 153 -17.54 -14.36 2.24
C ILE A 153 -18.76 -14.77 1.40
N TYR A 154 -18.66 -15.90 0.69
CA TYR A 154 -19.84 -16.55 0.14
C TYR A 154 -20.53 -17.33 1.25
N ASP A 155 -21.76 -16.95 1.57
CA ASP A 155 -22.60 -17.58 2.59
C ASP A 155 -24.05 -17.70 2.11
N VAL A 156 -24.52 -18.94 1.98
CA VAL A 156 -25.92 -19.29 1.66
C VAL A 156 -26.59 -20.05 2.80
N THR A 157 -25.89 -20.25 3.91
CA THR A 157 -26.38 -20.97 5.07
C THR A 157 -27.35 -20.09 5.85
N SER A 158 -28.64 -20.40 5.74
CA SER A 158 -29.65 -19.72 6.56
C SER A 158 -29.39 -19.98 8.05
N PRO A 159 -29.60 -18.99 8.93
CA PRO A 159 -29.54 -19.21 10.37
C PRO A 159 -30.46 -20.37 10.78
N ALA A 160 -30.05 -21.12 11.80
CA ALA A 160 -30.88 -22.15 12.37
C ALA A 160 -32.23 -21.58 12.83
N SER A 161 -33.30 -22.36 12.67
CA SER A 161 -34.64 -21.95 13.10
C SER A 161 -34.66 -21.79 14.62
N THR A 162 -34.86 -20.58 15.09
CA THR A 162 -35.02 -20.30 16.52
C THR A 162 -36.47 -20.52 16.94
N SER A 163 -36.71 -21.10 18.11
CA SER A 163 -38.04 -21.11 18.72
C SER A 163 -38.02 -20.60 20.16
N LEU A 164 -39.07 -19.88 20.53
CA LEU A 164 -39.36 -19.43 21.88
C LEU A 164 -40.68 -20.05 22.32
N SER A 165 -40.68 -20.71 23.48
CA SER A 165 -41.91 -21.15 24.13
C SER A 165 -41.99 -20.62 25.56
N ILE A 166 -43.22 -20.27 25.96
CA ILE A 166 -43.57 -19.87 27.33
C ILE A 166 -44.33 -21.04 27.95
N ASP A 167 -43.88 -21.51 29.12
CA ASP A 167 -44.47 -22.63 29.85
C ASP A 167 -44.80 -23.81 28.91
N THR A 168 -43.83 -24.21 28.08
CA THR A 168 -43.96 -25.31 27.09
C THR A 168 -45.04 -25.09 26.02
N GLY A 169 -45.37 -23.83 25.71
CA GLY A 169 -46.30 -23.47 24.63
C GLY A 169 -47.72 -23.16 25.07
N ASN A 170 -47.92 -22.80 26.34
CA ASN A 170 -49.23 -22.40 26.86
C ASN A 170 -49.75 -21.14 26.14
N ILE A 171 -51.02 -21.14 25.73
CA ILE A 171 -51.68 -20.00 25.05
C ILE A 171 -52.10 -18.88 26.00
N ALA A 172 -52.19 -19.16 27.30
CA ALA A 172 -52.50 -18.20 28.35
C ALA A 172 -51.99 -18.72 29.70
N THR A 173 -51.64 -17.80 30.60
CA THR A 173 -51.27 -18.11 31.99
C THR A 173 -51.73 -16.97 32.89
N ASN A 174 -52.15 -17.30 34.11
CA ASN A 174 -52.40 -16.33 35.18
C ASN A 174 -51.25 -16.30 36.20
N SER A 175 -50.18 -17.07 35.96
CA SER A 175 -48.97 -17.04 36.76
C SER A 175 -48.16 -15.79 36.45
N GLN A 176 -47.67 -15.12 37.49
CA GLN A 176 -46.73 -14.01 37.34
C GLN A 176 -45.30 -14.48 37.03
N ASN A 177 -45.03 -15.78 37.24
CA ASN A 177 -43.75 -16.41 36.93
C ASN A 177 -43.95 -17.46 35.83
N VAL A 178 -43.16 -17.38 34.77
CA VAL A 178 -43.21 -18.31 33.62
C VAL A 178 -41.82 -18.83 33.30
N THR A 179 -41.76 -20.01 32.67
CA THR A 179 -40.52 -20.58 32.15
C THR A 179 -40.41 -20.26 30.67
N LEU A 180 -39.30 -19.63 30.27
CA LEU A 180 -38.95 -19.43 28.88
C LEU A 180 -38.03 -20.56 28.43
N SER A 181 -38.34 -21.19 27.31
CA SER A 181 -37.43 -22.12 26.64
C SER A 181 -37.09 -21.56 25.26
N LEU A 182 -35.79 -21.36 25.04
CA LEU A 182 -35.22 -20.94 23.75
C LEU A 182 -34.49 -22.13 23.13
N THR A 183 -34.66 -22.29 21.83
CA THR A 183 -33.83 -23.18 20.99
C THR A 183 -33.28 -22.37 19.83
N ALA A 184 -32.01 -22.58 19.52
CA ALA A 184 -31.26 -21.95 18.45
C ALA A 184 -30.31 -22.99 17.84
#